data_AF-A0A060C5V3-F1
#
_entry.id   AF-A0A060C5V3-F1
#
_cell.length_a   1.000
_cell.length_b   1.000
_cell.length_c   1.000
_cell.angle_alpha   90.00
_cell.angle_beta   90.00
_cell.angle_gamma   90.00
#
_symmetry.space_group_name_H-M   'P 1'
#
loop_
_entity.id
_entity.type
_entity.pdbx_description
1 polymer ?
#
loop_
_entity_poly.entity_id
_entity_poly.type
_entity_poly.pdbx_seq_one_letter_code
_entity_poly.pdbx_strand_id
1 'polypeptide(L)'
;MREACDANGMFLSLVMPNLYNDAETERTYGHMVRINEDCAEGEWERFSNIARGIKREGWSQFANPFDGFIYWSQFSGKGNIILDGDFIRLNTFANDEERQKRCSVKSVCRCPVSIADQFN
;
A
#
# COMPACT_ATOMS: atom_id res chain seq x y z
N MET A 1 -5.34 2.52 20.05
CA MET A 1 -4.41 1.41 19.68
C MET A 1 -3.02 1.96 19.37
N ARG A 2 -2.93 3.00 18.52
CA ARG A 2 -1.69 3.74 18.28
C ARG A 2 -0.98 4.20 19.55
N GLU A 3 -1.73 4.75 20.51
CA GLU A 3 -1.19 5.31 21.75
C GLU A 3 -0.43 4.25 22.57
N ALA A 4 -0.97 3.04 22.61
CA ALA A 4 -0.33 1.91 23.27
C ALA A 4 0.92 1.45 22.48
N CYS A 5 0.86 1.42 21.15
CA CYS A 5 2.02 1.13 20.33
C CYS A 5 3.13 2.17 20.53
N ASP A 6 2.80 3.46 20.54
CA ASP A 6 3.73 4.58 20.75
C ASP A 6 4.41 4.48 22.12
N ALA A 7 3.64 4.23 23.18
CA ALA A 7 4.16 4.04 24.53
C ALA A 7 5.14 2.87 24.67
N ASN A 8 5.10 1.91 23.75
CA ASN A 8 5.94 0.72 23.74
C ASN A 8 6.95 0.71 22.57
N GLY A 9 7.09 1.81 21.82
CA GLY A 9 8.00 1.90 20.68
C GLY A 9 7.67 0.93 19.54
N MET A 10 6.41 0.54 19.38
CA MET A 10 5.94 -0.37 18.34
C MET A 10 5.35 0.39 17.15
N PHE A 11 5.59 -0.12 15.94
CA PHE A 11 4.94 0.39 14.73
C PHE A 11 3.66 -0.40 14.44
N LEU A 12 2.58 0.30 14.07
CA LEU A 12 1.25 -0.29 13.86
C LEU A 12 0.86 -0.22 12.38
N SER A 13 1.02 -1.34 11.69
CA SER A 13 0.56 -1.54 10.32
C SER A 13 -0.83 -2.15 10.31
N LEU A 14 -1.79 -1.48 9.67
CA LEU A 14 -3.16 -1.97 9.50
C LEU A 14 -3.29 -2.63 8.12
N VAL A 15 -3.52 -3.93 8.12
CA VAL A 15 -3.58 -4.77 6.90
C VAL A 15 -5.00 -5.31 6.79
N MET A 16 -5.58 -5.25 5.58
CA MET A 16 -6.99 -5.52 5.29
C MET A 16 -8.07 -4.64 5.97
N PRO A 17 -7.88 -3.31 6.18
CA PRO A 17 -8.95 -2.47 6.71
C PRO A 17 -10.02 -2.12 5.66
N ASN A 18 -11.25 -1.89 6.11
CA ASN A 18 -12.35 -1.52 5.20
C ASN A 18 -12.27 -0.07 4.70
N LEU A 19 -11.58 0.82 5.42
CA LEU A 19 -11.39 2.23 5.06
C LEU A 19 -12.72 3.02 4.93
N TYR A 20 -13.72 2.67 5.75
CA TYR A 20 -14.99 3.40 5.80
C TYR A 20 -14.79 4.84 6.26
N ASN A 21 -15.70 5.73 5.83
CA ASN A 21 -15.69 7.16 6.17
C ASN A 21 -14.32 7.81 5.86
N ASP A 22 -13.81 7.54 4.67
CA ASP A 22 -12.46 7.95 4.25
C ASP A 22 -11.39 7.57 5.27
N ALA A 23 -11.40 6.31 5.71
CA ALA A 23 -10.43 5.74 6.65
C ALA A 23 -10.30 6.49 7.98
N GLU A 24 -11.39 7.09 8.50
CA GLU A 24 -11.38 7.91 9.72
C GLU A 24 -10.69 7.20 10.90
N THR A 25 -11.02 5.94 11.13
CA THR A 25 -10.48 5.16 12.26
C THR A 25 -9.02 4.82 12.02
N GLU A 26 -8.68 4.35 10.83
CA GLU A 26 -7.32 3.95 10.47
C GLU A 26 -6.37 5.15 10.48
N ARG A 27 -6.79 6.31 9.98
CA ARG A 27 -6.01 7.56 10.01
C ARG A 27 -5.74 8.05 11.43
N THR A 28 -6.67 7.82 12.34
CA THR A 28 -6.54 8.23 13.74
C THR A 28 -5.63 7.28 14.51
N TYR A 29 -5.82 5.97 14.32
CA TYR A 29 -5.23 4.95 15.19
C TYR A 29 -4.18 4.05 14.53
N GLY A 30 -3.81 4.29 13.27
CA GLY A 30 -2.76 3.55 12.56
C GLY A 30 -1.52 4.39 12.29
N HIS A 31 -0.36 3.72 12.17
CA HIS A 31 0.83 4.34 11.59
C HIS A 31 0.84 4.21 10.07
N MET A 32 0.32 3.08 9.59
CA MET A 32 0.34 2.70 8.20
C MET A 32 -0.91 1.91 7.85
N VAL A 33 -1.35 2.03 6.60
CA VAL A 33 -2.52 1.33 6.11
C VAL A 33 -2.32 0.74 4.72
N ARG A 34 -2.69 -0.52 4.55
CA ARG A 34 -2.75 -1.17 3.24
C ARG A 34 -3.89 -0.58 2.40
N ILE A 35 -3.59 -0.28 1.15
CA ILE A 35 -4.50 0.44 0.22
C ILE A 35 -4.91 -0.37 -1.01
N ASN A 36 -4.46 -1.62 -1.10
CA ASN A 36 -4.67 -2.51 -2.24
C ASN A 36 -4.74 -3.98 -1.83
N GLU A 37 -5.25 -4.83 -2.71
CA GLU A 37 -5.18 -6.29 -2.56
C GLU A 37 -3.75 -6.77 -2.39
N ASP A 38 -3.59 -8.01 -1.93
CA ASP A 38 -2.28 -8.63 -1.78
C ASP A 38 -1.54 -8.71 -3.13
N CYS A 39 -0.22 -8.58 -3.05
CA CYS A 39 0.71 -8.62 -4.18
C CYS A 39 0.57 -9.94 -4.96
N ALA A 40 0.13 -11.02 -4.31
CA ALA A 40 -0.14 -12.33 -4.91
C ALA A 40 0.99 -12.74 -5.88
N GLU A 41 0.68 -12.99 -7.15
CA GLU A 41 1.63 -13.37 -8.21
C GLU A 41 2.64 -12.26 -8.56
N GLY A 42 2.39 -11.01 -8.18
CA GLY A 42 3.19 -9.84 -8.56
C GLY A 42 2.78 -9.30 -9.93
N GLU A 43 3.78 -9.02 -10.78
CA GLU A 43 3.60 -8.58 -12.16
C GLU A 43 2.99 -7.18 -12.32
N TRP A 44 2.94 -6.70 -13.57
CA TRP A 44 2.27 -5.45 -13.91
C TRP A 44 0.76 -5.49 -13.63
N GLU A 45 0.16 -6.68 -13.74
CA GLU A 45 -1.26 -6.89 -13.50
C GLU A 45 -1.65 -6.44 -12.09
N ARG A 46 -1.01 -7.00 -11.05
CA ARG A 46 -1.28 -6.63 -9.65
C ARG A 46 -0.83 -5.22 -9.31
N PHE A 47 0.22 -4.72 -9.95
CA PHE A 47 0.74 -3.38 -9.68
C PHE A 47 -0.18 -2.26 -10.18
N SER A 48 -0.77 -2.39 -11.37
CA SER A 48 -1.43 -1.25 -12.02
C SER A 48 -2.64 -1.61 -12.90
N ASN A 49 -2.81 -2.85 -13.35
CA ASN A 49 -3.81 -3.17 -14.38
C ASN A 49 -5.12 -3.71 -13.81
N ILE A 50 -5.05 -4.54 -12.77
CA ILE A 50 -6.24 -5.19 -12.20
C ILE A 50 -7.25 -4.14 -11.72
N ALA A 51 -8.47 -4.24 -12.25
CA ALA A 51 -9.60 -3.35 -11.97
C ALA A 51 -9.23 -1.85 -11.96
N ARG A 52 -8.38 -1.42 -12.91
CA ARG A 52 -7.87 -0.06 -12.97
C ARG A 52 -8.98 0.99 -12.95
N GLY A 53 -8.84 2.00 -12.10
CA GLY A 53 -9.76 3.12 -11.95
C GLY A 53 -11.06 2.78 -11.21
N ILE A 54 -11.23 1.54 -10.74
CA ILE A 54 -12.45 1.11 -10.06
C ILE A 54 -12.25 1.21 -8.54
N LYS A 55 -13.01 2.12 -7.92
CA LYS A 55 -13.17 2.16 -6.46
C LYS A 55 -14.31 1.22 -6.04
N ARG A 56 -14.08 0.40 -5.02
CA ARG A 56 -15.05 -0.54 -4.45
C ARG A 56 -15.45 -0.12 -3.04
N GLU A 57 -16.50 -0.76 -2.53
CA GLU A 57 -16.92 -0.64 -1.13
C GLU A 57 -16.28 -1.76 -0.29
N GLY A 58 -15.81 -1.43 0.90
CA GLY A 58 -15.13 -2.35 1.80
C GLY A 58 -13.73 -2.74 1.34
N TRP A 59 -13.14 -3.73 2.02
CA TRP A 59 -11.80 -4.20 1.67
C TRP A 59 -11.77 -5.04 0.38
N SER A 60 -10.88 -4.79 -0.57
CA SER A 60 -10.07 -3.56 -0.72
C SER A 60 -10.80 -2.56 -1.61
N GLN A 61 -10.68 -1.27 -1.28
CA GLN A 61 -11.32 -0.22 -2.09
C GLN A 61 -10.67 -0.06 -3.47
N PHE A 62 -9.40 -0.44 -3.62
CA PHE A 62 -8.72 -0.55 -4.92
C PHE A 62 -8.04 -1.91 -5.02
N ALA A 63 -8.04 -2.48 -6.22
CA ALA A 63 -7.38 -3.76 -6.45
C ALA A 63 -5.86 -3.62 -6.55
N ASN A 64 -5.40 -2.56 -7.22
CA ASN A 64 -3.99 -2.29 -7.45
C ASN A 64 -3.47 -1.11 -6.60
N PRO A 65 -2.19 -1.13 -6.19
CA PRO A 65 -1.60 -0.07 -5.38
C PRO A 65 -1.45 1.24 -6.13
N PHE A 66 -1.33 1.25 -7.47
CA PHE A 66 -1.16 2.49 -8.23
C PHE A 66 -2.37 3.42 -8.07
N ASP A 67 -3.58 2.90 -8.26
CA ASP A 67 -4.81 3.66 -8.04
C ASP A 67 -5.04 3.98 -6.56
N GLY A 68 -4.73 3.03 -5.67
CA GLY A 68 -4.80 3.25 -4.23
C GLY A 68 -3.91 4.41 -3.79
N PHE A 69 -2.68 4.51 -4.29
CA PHE A 69 -1.79 5.62 -3.97
C PHE A 69 -2.32 6.96 -4.46
N ILE A 70 -2.89 7.02 -5.66
CA ILE A 70 -3.47 8.25 -6.22
C ILE A 70 -4.66 8.70 -5.39
N TYR A 71 -5.59 7.80 -5.05
CA TYR A 71 -6.79 8.17 -4.30
C TYR A 71 -6.47 8.56 -2.86
N TRP A 72 -5.66 7.75 -2.16
CA TRP A 72 -5.37 7.94 -0.74
C TRP A 72 -4.29 8.99 -0.47
N SER A 73 -3.60 9.53 -1.50
CA SER A 73 -2.54 10.52 -1.32
C SER A 73 -3.00 11.75 -0.55
N GLN A 74 -4.28 12.13 -0.69
CA GLN A 74 -4.89 13.26 0.01
C GLN A 74 -4.85 13.16 1.54
N PHE A 75 -4.65 11.95 2.08
CA PHE A 75 -4.56 11.68 3.51
C PHE A 75 -3.16 11.28 3.98
N SER A 76 -2.17 11.29 3.08
CA SER A 76 -0.79 10.91 3.38
C SER A 76 0.09 12.13 3.65
N GLY A 77 1.34 11.93 4.09
CA GLY A 77 2.32 12.99 4.30
C GLY A 77 2.96 13.00 5.69
N LYS A 78 3.85 13.95 5.95
CA LYS A 78 4.57 14.05 7.23
C LYS A 78 3.57 14.26 8.37
N GLY A 79 3.56 13.34 9.34
CA GLY A 79 2.64 13.38 10.49
C GLY A 79 1.27 12.74 10.23
N ASN A 80 0.99 12.37 8.98
CA ASN A 80 -0.20 11.64 8.58
C ASN A 80 0.10 10.14 8.40
N ILE A 81 -0.93 9.36 8.05
CA ILE A 81 -0.79 7.93 7.84
C ILE A 81 0.13 7.61 6.65
N ILE A 82 0.90 6.53 6.79
CA ILE A 82 1.72 5.97 5.71
C ILE A 82 0.83 5.06 4.84
N LEU A 83 0.91 5.21 3.52
CA LEU A 83 0.21 4.35 2.59
C LEU A 83 1.08 3.13 2.26
N ASP A 84 0.52 1.93 2.42
CA ASP A 84 1.19 0.67 2.14
C ASP A 84 0.64 0.01 0.87
N GLY A 85 1.45 0.05 -0.18
CA GLY A 85 1.21 -0.61 -1.47
C GLY A 85 1.59 -2.09 -1.53
N ASP A 86 1.69 -2.76 -0.38
CA ASP A 86 2.06 -4.16 -0.18
C ASP A 86 3.47 -4.58 -0.64
N PHE A 87 3.83 -5.85 -0.50
CA PHE A 87 5.14 -6.39 -0.90
C PHE A 87 5.55 -6.10 -2.34
N ILE A 88 6.84 -6.21 -2.62
CA ILE A 88 7.45 -6.06 -3.94
C ILE A 88 8.06 -7.41 -4.35
N ARG A 89 7.66 -7.92 -5.53
CA ARG A 89 8.24 -9.10 -6.18
C ARG A 89 8.85 -8.70 -7.53
N LEU A 90 10.02 -8.06 -7.53
CA LEU A 90 10.63 -7.50 -8.75
C LEU A 90 10.92 -8.56 -9.82
N ASN A 91 11.21 -9.79 -9.41
CA ASN A 91 11.46 -10.94 -10.26
C ASN A 91 10.26 -11.37 -11.12
N THR A 92 9.06 -10.87 -10.84
CA THR A 92 7.82 -11.19 -11.57
C THR A 92 7.49 -10.20 -12.69
N PHE A 93 8.16 -9.05 -12.76
CA PHE A 93 7.91 -8.06 -13.81
C PHE A 93 8.59 -8.44 -15.12
N ALA A 94 8.04 -7.98 -16.24
CA ALA A 94 8.45 -8.39 -17.58
C ALA A 94 9.81 -7.80 -18.00
N ASN A 95 10.12 -6.59 -17.53
CA ASN A 95 11.32 -5.85 -17.93
C ASN A 95 11.79 -4.89 -16.83
N ASP A 96 12.94 -4.26 -17.05
CA ASP A 96 13.56 -3.37 -16.06
C ASP A 96 12.80 -2.05 -15.90
N GLU A 97 12.10 -1.59 -16.93
CA GLU A 97 11.27 -0.39 -16.89
C GLU A 97 10.11 -0.57 -15.89
N GLU A 98 9.45 -1.73 -15.91
CA GLU A 98 8.40 -2.07 -14.95
C GLU A 98 8.94 -2.17 -13.52
N ARG A 99 10.11 -2.82 -13.33
CA ARG A 99 10.80 -2.91 -12.02
C ARG A 99 11.16 -1.53 -11.49
N GLN A 100 11.73 -0.68 -12.35
CA GLN A 100 12.08 0.69 -12.01
C GLN A 100 10.83 1.50 -11.65
N LYS A 101 9.73 1.33 -12.40
CA LYS A 101 8.47 2.01 -12.10
C LYS A 101 7.90 1.59 -10.74
N ARG A 102 7.92 0.28 -10.44
CA ARG A 102 7.48 -0.26 -9.14
C ARG A 102 8.27 0.33 -7.98
N CYS A 103 9.60 0.36 -8.08
CA CYS A 103 10.48 0.96 -7.07
C CYS A 103 10.27 2.48 -6.94
N SER A 104 10.14 3.17 -8.07
CA SER A 104 9.99 4.63 -8.09
C SER A 104 8.70 5.08 -7.42
N VAL A 105 7.58 4.38 -7.67
CA VAL A 105 6.29 4.69 -7.01
C VAL A 105 6.38 4.51 -5.50
N LYS A 106 6.99 3.43 -5.01
CA LYS A 106 7.20 3.19 -3.58
C LYS A 106 7.96 4.34 -2.91
N SER A 107 9.03 4.82 -3.55
CA SER A 107 9.83 5.94 -3.07
C SER A 107 9.06 7.27 -3.05
N VAL A 108 8.39 7.62 -4.15
CA VAL A 108 7.64 8.88 -4.28
C VAL A 108 6.46 8.93 -3.31
N CYS A 109 5.76 7.80 -3.13
CA CYS A 109 4.63 7.70 -2.21
C CYS A 109 5.04 7.55 -0.74
N ARG A 110 6.36 7.49 -0.44
CA ARG A 110 6.90 7.31 0.93
C ARG A 110 6.34 6.05 1.61
N CYS A 111 6.08 5.03 0.80
CA CYS A 111 5.57 3.72 1.23
C CYS A 111 6.74 2.84 1.71
N PRO A 112 6.50 1.85 2.59
CA PRO A 112 7.50 0.81 2.87
C PRO A 112 8.04 0.14 1.61
N VAL A 113 9.36 -0.05 1.58
CA VAL A 113 10.07 -0.88 0.61
C VAL A 113 10.15 -2.29 1.17
N SER A 114 9.10 -3.07 0.92
CA SER A 114 8.87 -4.41 1.48
C SER A 114 9.23 -5.51 0.46
N ILE A 115 10.48 -5.96 0.46
CA ILE A 115 11.00 -6.94 -0.51
C ILE A 115 10.42 -8.34 -0.19
N ALA A 116 9.87 -9.01 -1.19
CA ALA A 116 9.39 -10.39 -1.12
C ALA A 116 9.97 -11.30 -2.22
N ASP A 117 10.91 -10.78 -3.01
CA ASP A 117 11.75 -11.60 -3.89
C ASP A 117 12.46 -12.69 -3.08
N GLN A 118 12.35 -13.93 -3.55
CA GLN A 118 13.11 -15.05 -2.99
C GLN A 118 14.43 -15.21 -3.75
N PHE A 119 15.48 -15.54 -3.00
CA PHE A 119 16.72 -16.04 -3.56
C PHE A 119 16.55 -17.54 -3.83
N ASN A 120 16.87 -18.00 -5.03
CA ASN A 120 17.02 -19.43 -5.32
C ASN A 120 18.43 -19.87 -4.95
#